data_AF-Q8CV20-F1
#
_entry.id   AF-Q8CV20-F1
#
_cell.length_a   1.000
_cell.length_b   1.000
_cell.length_c   1.000
_cell.angle_alpha   90.00
_cell.angle_beta   90.00
_cell.angle_gamma   90.00
#
_symmetry.space_group_name_H-M   'P 1'
#
loop_
_entity.id
_entity.type
_entity.pdbx_description
1 polymer ?
#
loop_
_entity_poly.entity_id
_entity_poly.type
_entity_poly.pdbx_seq_one_letter_code
_entity_poly.pdbx_strand_id
1 'polypeptide(L)'
;MDSSNKDNIVYPQDGFSKTIGKEEHIVFLPFDGSMAVPDACIMIEKLLERNKLNIKDVDAFCFSQFALTNILKIQDHFNIQEEKVVYIGDKYGYTTTSSPFISLYEGVKSRQIKRGDTVLFWTIGSGHEMVAMLFKY
;
A
#
# COMPACT_ATOMS: atom_id res chain seq x y z
N MET A 1 18.37 -0.78 -1.15
CA MET A 1 18.11 -1.18 0.24
C MET A 1 18.95 -0.33 1.17
N ASP A 2 18.32 0.48 2.02
CA ASP A 2 19.02 1.04 3.18
C ASP A 2 19.16 -0.05 4.24
N SER A 3 20.39 -0.53 4.43
CA SER A 3 20.72 -1.59 5.38
C SER A 3 20.57 -1.17 6.86
N SER A 4 20.33 0.11 7.14
CA SER A 4 20.12 0.63 8.50
C SER A 4 18.89 0.02 9.19
N ASN A 5 17.89 -0.43 8.42
CA ASN A 5 16.61 -0.94 8.94
C ASN A 5 16.45 -2.46 8.84
N LYS A 6 17.52 -3.19 8.54
CA LYS A 6 17.48 -4.65 8.33
C LYS A 6 17.00 -5.44 9.56
N ASP A 7 17.16 -4.87 10.75
CA ASP A 7 16.86 -5.54 12.02
C ASP A 7 15.36 -5.45 12.38
N ASN A 8 14.57 -4.68 11.62
CA ASN A 8 13.15 -4.44 11.92
C ASN A 8 12.21 -5.54 11.39
N ILE A 9 12.65 -6.31 10.39
CA ILE A 9 11.90 -7.44 9.82
C ILE A 9 12.88 -8.61 9.72
N VAL A 10 12.93 -9.41 10.78
CA VAL A 10 13.90 -10.51 10.90
C VAL A 10 13.20 -11.87 10.84
N TYR A 11 13.82 -12.78 10.10
CA TYR A 11 13.45 -14.19 10.12
C TYR A 11 13.81 -14.81 11.48
N PRO A 12 13.12 -15.89 11.89
CA PRO A 12 13.52 -16.67 13.06
C PRO A 12 14.99 -17.09 12.97
N GLN A 13 15.67 -17.19 14.12
CA GLN A 13 17.10 -17.50 14.20
C GLN A 13 17.48 -18.81 13.49
N ASP A 14 16.59 -19.81 13.49
CA ASP A 14 16.76 -21.10 12.84
C ASP A 14 16.17 -21.17 11.40
N GLY A 15 15.67 -20.05 10.89
CA GLY A 15 14.88 -19.97 9.66
C GLY A 15 13.60 -20.81 9.71
N PHE A 16 12.89 -20.91 8.59
CA PHE A 16 11.68 -21.74 8.49
C PHE A 16 11.96 -23.24 8.33
N SER A 17 13.22 -23.64 8.26
CA SER A 17 13.62 -25.05 8.11
C SER A 17 13.33 -25.92 9.33
N LYS A 18 13.15 -25.34 10.53
CA LYS A 18 12.93 -26.07 11.80
C LYS A 18 11.59 -25.77 12.48
N THR A 19 10.63 -25.17 11.77
CA THR A 19 9.35 -24.71 12.35
C THR A 19 8.26 -25.77 12.45
N ILE A 20 8.51 -27.03 12.04
CA ILE A 20 7.52 -28.11 12.21
C ILE A 20 7.26 -28.32 13.71
N GLY A 21 6.07 -27.95 14.17
CA GLY A 21 5.65 -28.07 15.57
C GLY A 21 6.04 -26.89 16.48
N LYS A 22 6.56 -25.79 15.92
CA LYS A 22 6.84 -24.53 16.66
C LYS A 22 6.17 -23.35 15.97
N GLU A 23 5.46 -22.54 16.74
CA GLU A 23 4.96 -21.23 16.28
C GLU A 23 6.12 -20.22 16.29
N GLU A 24 6.89 -20.20 15.20
CA GLU A 24 7.85 -19.13 14.93
C GLU A 24 7.34 -18.28 13.78
N HIS A 25 7.31 -16.96 13.99
CA HIS A 25 6.80 -16.00 13.03
C HIS A 25 7.88 -14.99 12.66
N ILE A 26 7.72 -14.31 11.53
CA ILE A 26 8.52 -13.14 11.20
C ILE A 26 8.30 -12.10 12.31
N VAL A 27 9.38 -11.65 12.93
CA VAL A 27 9.30 -10.61 13.96
C VAL A 27 9.35 -9.26 13.25
N PHE A 28 8.24 -8.52 13.36
CA PHE A 28 8.16 -7.12 12.97
C PHE A 28 8.37 -6.26 14.21
N LEU A 29 9.56 -5.68 14.37
CA LEU A 29 9.77 -4.66 15.38
C LEU A 29 9.05 -3.38 14.95
N PRO A 30 8.57 -2.54 15.88
CA PRO A 30 7.97 -1.26 15.51
C PRO A 30 9.01 -0.38 14.79
N PHE A 31 8.68 0.07 13.58
CA PHE A 31 9.48 1.06 12.86
C PHE A 31 8.58 2.11 12.22
N ASP A 32 9.10 3.32 12.04
CA ASP A 32 8.35 4.39 11.40
C ASP A 32 8.27 4.14 9.89
N GLY A 33 7.15 3.55 9.47
CA GLY A 33 6.82 3.30 8.07
C GLY A 33 6.53 4.55 7.25
N SER A 34 6.53 5.74 7.86
CA SER A 34 6.16 6.97 7.16
C SER A 34 7.27 7.60 6.33
N MET A 35 8.50 7.07 6.42
CA MET A 35 9.62 7.46 5.56
C MET A 35 9.31 7.26 4.06
N ALA A 36 8.39 6.35 3.72
CA ALA A 36 8.01 6.08 2.34
C ALA A 36 7.02 7.09 1.74
N VAL A 37 6.38 7.94 2.57
CA VAL A 37 5.31 8.82 2.10
C VAL A 37 5.80 9.88 1.10
N PRO A 38 6.92 10.60 1.33
CA PRO A 38 7.42 11.57 0.37
C PRO A 38 7.72 10.94 -1.01
N ASP A 39 8.36 9.76 -1.01
CA ASP A 39 8.67 9.03 -2.22
C ASP A 39 7.41 8.52 -2.93
N ALA A 40 6.39 8.11 -2.17
CA ALA A 40 5.09 7.74 -2.69
C ALA A 40 4.41 8.90 -3.42
N CYS A 41 4.41 10.09 -2.82
CA CYS A 41 3.83 11.29 -3.44
C CYS A 41 4.55 11.65 -4.75
N ILE A 42 5.89 11.67 -4.76
CA ILE A 42 6.68 11.92 -5.96
C ILE A 42 6.41 10.87 -7.05
N MET A 43 6.29 9.59 -6.66
CA MET A 43 6.00 8.50 -7.59
C MET A 43 4.61 8.64 -8.23
N ILE A 44 3.60 9.00 -7.43
CA ILE A 44 2.22 9.25 -7.87
C ILE A 44 2.18 10.46 -8.83
N GLU A 45 2.82 11.58 -8.48
CA GLU A 45 2.89 12.78 -9.33
C GLU A 45 3.50 12.47 -10.69
N LYS A 46 4.66 11.81 -10.72
CA LYS A 46 5.31 11.37 -11.98
C LYS A 46 4.46 10.39 -12.79
N LEU A 47 3.65 9.56 -12.11
CA LEU A 47 2.74 8.63 -12.77
C LEU A 47 1.55 9.33 -13.40
N LEU A 48 1.01 10.36 -12.76
CA LEU A 48 -0.08 11.17 -13.29
C LEU A 48 0.40 12.06 -14.43
N GLU A 49 1.53 12.74 -14.26
CA GLU A 49 2.14 13.62 -15.27
C GLU A 49 2.42 12.88 -16.58
N ARG A 50 3.07 11.71 -16.52
CA ARG A 50 3.38 10.92 -17.73
C ARG A 50 2.13 10.49 -18.50
N ASN A 51 0.98 10.42 -17.83
CA ASN A 51 -0.31 10.03 -18.40
C ASN A 51 -1.23 11.23 -18.66
N LYS A 52 -0.76 12.47 -18.45
CA LYS A 52 -1.53 13.72 -18.62
C LYS A 52 -2.81 13.74 -17.77
N LEU A 53 -2.74 13.21 -16.56
CA LEU A 53 -3.83 13.20 -15.59
C LEU A 53 -3.46 14.09 -14.41
N ASN A 54 -4.48 14.60 -13.73
CA ASN A 54 -4.37 15.19 -12.40
C ASN A 54 -4.89 14.20 -11.37
N ILE A 55 -4.56 14.43 -10.10
CA ILE A 55 -5.06 13.58 -9.01
C ILE A 55 -6.59 13.53 -8.94
N LYS A 56 -7.27 14.61 -9.36
CA LYS A 56 -8.73 14.73 -9.40
C LYS A 56 -9.37 13.81 -10.44
N ASP A 57 -8.63 13.43 -11.48
CA ASP A 57 -9.07 12.55 -12.56
C ASP A 57 -9.00 11.06 -12.17
N VAL A 58 -8.46 10.76 -10.98
CA VAL A 58 -8.49 9.42 -10.39
C VAL A 58 -9.80 9.24 -9.61
N ASP A 59 -10.50 8.17 -9.89
CA ASP A 59 -11.82 7.86 -9.34
C ASP A 59 -11.72 7.07 -8.04
N ALA A 60 -10.72 6.18 -7.92
CA ALA A 60 -10.48 5.41 -6.71
C ALA A 60 -9.00 5.13 -6.44
N PHE A 61 -8.67 4.97 -5.16
CA PHE A 61 -7.32 4.71 -4.66
C PHE A 61 -7.27 3.39 -3.88
N CYS A 62 -6.42 2.49 -4.33
CA CYS A 62 -6.13 1.21 -3.70
C CYS A 62 -4.69 1.23 -3.16
N PHE A 63 -4.52 1.75 -1.95
CA PHE A 63 -3.20 1.90 -1.33
C PHE A 63 -2.79 0.68 -0.49
N SER A 64 -1.49 0.58 -0.20
CA SER A 64 -0.96 -0.37 0.79
C SER A 64 -1.67 -0.18 2.13
N GLN A 65 -2.14 -1.28 2.71
CA GLN A 65 -2.76 -1.30 4.04
C GLN A 65 -1.70 -1.48 5.15
N PHE A 66 -0.43 -1.25 4.83
CA PHE A 66 0.69 -1.41 5.76
C PHE A 66 0.54 -0.53 7.01
N ALA A 67 0.11 0.73 6.82
CA ALA A 67 -0.16 1.64 7.91
C ALA A 67 -1.23 2.66 7.50
N LEU A 68 -2.30 2.78 8.30
CA LEU A 68 -3.35 3.79 8.08
C LEU A 68 -2.77 5.21 8.04
N THR A 69 -1.77 5.51 8.88
CA THR A 69 -1.10 6.81 8.89
C THR A 69 -0.48 7.17 7.53
N ASN A 70 0.03 6.20 6.76
CA ASN A 70 0.58 6.47 5.43
C ASN A 70 -0.53 6.85 4.45
N ILE A 71 -1.66 6.14 4.49
CA ILE A 71 -2.85 6.46 3.68
C ILE A 71 -3.32 7.88 3.99
N LEU A 72 -3.48 8.23 5.26
CA LEU A 72 -3.95 9.56 5.68
C LEU A 72 -2.99 10.68 5.26
N LYS A 73 -1.66 10.47 5.40
CA LYS A 73 -0.67 11.46 4.96
C LYS A 73 -0.68 11.67 3.43
N ILE A 74 -0.85 10.60 2.64
CA ILE A 74 -0.99 10.71 1.18
C ILE A 74 -2.30 11.42 0.81
N GLN A 75 -3.40 11.11 1.51
CA GLN A 75 -4.68 11.79 1.31
C GLN A 75 -4.58 13.29 1.58
N ASP A 76 -3.95 13.68 2.69
CA ASP A 76 -3.75 15.08 3.06
C ASP A 76 -2.88 15.83 2.03
N HIS A 77 -1.74 15.24 1.63
CA HIS A 77 -0.84 15.81 0.62
C HIS A 77 -1.56 16.16 -0.69
N PHE A 78 -2.46 15.28 -1.13
CA PHE A 78 -3.17 15.43 -2.40
C PHE A 78 -4.59 16.01 -2.28
N ASN A 79 -5.07 16.27 -1.05
CA ASN A 79 -6.44 16.61 -0.75
C ASN A 79 -7.46 15.62 -1.36
N ILE A 80 -7.21 14.32 -1.16
CA ILE A 80 -8.06 13.22 -1.66
C ILE A 80 -9.24 13.02 -0.71
N GLN A 81 -10.44 13.04 -1.30
CA GLN A 81 -11.70 12.71 -0.64
C GLN A 81 -11.68 11.28 -0.06
N GLU A 82 -12.17 11.13 1.18
CA GLU A 82 -12.17 9.85 1.90
C GLU A 82 -12.91 8.75 1.13
N GLU A 83 -14.02 9.10 0.51
CA GLU A 83 -14.84 8.19 -0.30
C GLU A 83 -14.14 7.65 -1.56
N LYS A 84 -13.02 8.23 -1.98
CA LYS A 84 -12.21 7.70 -3.10
C LYS A 84 -11.18 6.68 -2.64
N VAL A 85 -10.89 6.59 -1.35
CA VAL A 85 -9.93 5.61 -0.82
C VAL A 85 -10.66 4.36 -0.38
N VAL A 86 -10.27 3.21 -0.94
CA VAL A 86 -10.85 1.92 -0.56
C VAL A 86 -10.02 1.33 0.59
N TYR A 87 -10.43 1.64 1.83
CA TYR A 87 -9.81 1.11 3.03
C TYR A 87 -10.41 -0.24 3.43
N ILE A 88 -9.55 -1.22 3.68
CA ILE A 88 -9.95 -2.58 4.06
C ILE A 88 -9.15 -3.11 5.26
N GLY A 89 -8.27 -2.28 5.83
CA GLY A 89 -7.40 -2.64 6.94
C GLY A 89 -8.15 -2.94 8.24
N ASP A 90 -9.35 -2.39 8.40
CA ASP A 90 -10.29 -2.72 9.49
C ASP A 90 -10.81 -4.16 9.43
N LYS A 91 -10.91 -4.73 8.22
CA LYS A 91 -11.47 -6.07 8.00
C LYS A 91 -10.40 -7.15 7.81
N TYR A 92 -9.32 -6.84 7.10
CA TYR A 92 -8.30 -7.82 6.71
C TYR A 92 -6.91 -7.51 7.26
N GLY A 93 -6.71 -6.36 7.90
CA GLY A 93 -5.39 -5.89 8.28
C GLY A 93 -4.46 -5.71 7.08
N TYR A 94 -3.16 -5.81 7.33
CA TYR A 94 -2.15 -5.75 6.28
C TYR A 94 -1.88 -7.13 5.68
N THR A 95 -2.39 -7.37 4.47
CA THR A 95 -2.18 -8.62 3.71
C THR A 95 -0.96 -8.54 2.77
N THR A 96 0.09 -7.82 3.19
CA THR A 96 1.30 -7.60 2.40
C THR A 96 1.02 -6.94 1.04
N THR A 97 1.77 -7.30 -0.01
CA THR A 97 1.63 -6.73 -1.36
C THR A 97 0.30 -7.06 -2.03
N SER A 98 -0.49 -7.99 -1.46
CA SER A 98 -1.83 -8.31 -1.97
C SER A 98 -2.90 -7.30 -1.55
N SER A 99 -2.65 -6.48 -0.53
CA SER A 99 -3.66 -5.59 0.04
C SER A 99 -4.29 -4.61 -0.96
N PRO A 100 -3.55 -4.00 -1.91
CA PRO A 100 -4.16 -3.15 -2.94
C PRO A 100 -5.13 -3.90 -3.86
N PHE A 101 -4.88 -5.18 -4.14
CA PHE A 101 -5.75 -5.98 -5.02
C PHE A 101 -7.01 -6.45 -4.30
N ILE A 102 -6.91 -6.77 -3.00
CA ILE A 102 -8.09 -7.04 -2.18
C ILE A 102 -8.94 -5.76 -2.05
N SER A 103 -8.28 -4.60 -1.91
CA SER A 103 -8.93 -3.28 -1.91
C SER A 103 -9.70 -3.05 -3.22
N LEU A 104 -9.10 -3.32 -4.39
CA LEU A 104 -9.83 -3.31 -5.67
C LEU A 104 -11.05 -4.24 -5.65
N TYR A 105 -10.88 -5.50 -5.24
CA TYR A 105 -11.98 -6.47 -5.21
C TYR A 105 -13.15 -6.01 -4.33
N GLU A 106 -12.87 -5.53 -3.12
CA GLU A 106 -13.91 -5.04 -2.21
C GLU A 106 -14.56 -3.75 -2.74
N GLY A 107 -13.78 -2.83 -3.32
CA GLY A 107 -14.30 -1.60 -3.94
C GLY A 107 -15.24 -1.88 -5.11
N VAL A 108 -14.93 -2.89 -5.93
CA VAL A 108 -15.82 -3.36 -7.00
C VAL A 108 -17.08 -3.99 -6.42
N LYS A 109 -16.92 -4.86 -5.42
CA LYS A 109 -18.04 -5.58 -4.78
C LYS A 109 -19.01 -4.62 -4.08
N SER A 110 -18.50 -3.57 -3.46
CA SER A 110 -19.30 -2.52 -2.80
C SER A 110 -19.86 -1.47 -3.77
N ARG A 111 -19.50 -1.53 -5.06
CA ARG A 111 -19.83 -0.56 -6.11
C ARG A 111 -19.22 0.84 -5.90
N GLN A 112 -18.21 0.94 -5.04
CA GLN A 112 -17.37 2.14 -4.92
C GLN A 112 -16.51 2.34 -6.17
N ILE A 113 -16.08 1.23 -6.79
CA ILE A 113 -15.37 1.20 -8.08
C ILE A 113 -16.30 0.61 -9.16
N LYS A 114 -16.40 1.29 -10.30
CA LYS A 114 -17.28 0.96 -11.43
C LYS A 114 -16.47 0.85 -12.73
N ARG A 115 -17.03 0.14 -13.71
CA ARG A 115 -16.45 0.06 -15.05
C ARG A 115 -16.34 1.46 -15.65
N GLY A 116 -15.20 1.76 -16.22
CA GLY A 116 -14.81 3.09 -16.69
C GLY A 116 -13.99 3.88 -15.67
N ASP A 117 -13.88 3.47 -14.41
CA ASP A 117 -13.16 4.25 -13.39
C ASP A 117 -11.64 4.13 -13.57
N THR A 118 -10.95 5.25 -13.36
CA THR A 118 -9.49 5.30 -13.26
C THR A 118 -9.08 5.01 -11.82
N VAL A 119 -8.42 3.88 -11.60
CA VAL A 119 -7.97 3.41 -10.29
C VAL A 119 -6.45 3.59 -10.16
N LEU A 120 -6.00 4.20 -9.06
CA LEU A 120 -4.59 4.31 -8.72
C LEU A 120 -4.23 3.34 -7.61
N PHE A 121 -3.19 2.54 -7.86
CA PHE A 121 -2.57 1.66 -6.89
C PHE A 121 -1.27 2.24 -6.40
N TRP A 122 -0.99 2.07 -5.12
CA TRP A 122 0.35 2.26 -4.57
C TRP A 122 0.63 1.18 -3.53
N THR A 123 1.82 0.60 -3.56
CA THR A 123 2.27 -0.37 -2.57
C THR A 123 3.72 -0.19 -2.19
N ILE A 124 4.07 -0.71 -1.01
CA ILE A 124 5.43 -0.77 -0.50
C ILE A 124 5.71 -2.18 0.04
N GLY A 125 6.84 -2.74 -0.37
CA GLY A 125 7.39 -4.00 0.10
C GLY A 125 8.61 -3.81 1.01
N SER A 126 9.11 -4.92 1.54
CA SER A 126 10.38 -4.94 2.26
C SER A 126 11.51 -4.41 1.38
N GLY A 127 12.44 -3.66 1.96
CA GLY A 127 13.59 -3.11 1.23
C GLY A 127 13.40 -1.75 0.56
N HIS A 128 12.30 -1.03 0.88
CA HIS A 128 11.89 0.24 0.24
C HIS A 128 11.57 0.09 -1.25
N GLU A 129 11.04 -1.07 -1.63
CA GLU A 129 10.54 -1.30 -2.98
C GLU A 129 9.11 -0.79 -3.08
N MET A 130 8.90 0.21 -3.92
CA MET A 130 7.61 0.86 -4.10
C MET A 130 7.14 0.72 -5.53
N VAL A 131 5.83 0.51 -5.71
CA VAL A 131 5.19 0.42 -7.03
C VAL A 131 3.92 1.23 -7.02
N ALA A 132 3.71 2.01 -8.07
CA ALA A 132 2.44 2.67 -8.36
C ALA A 132 1.95 2.29 -9.76
N MET A 133 0.64 2.15 -9.91
CA MET A 133 0.00 1.75 -11.18
C MET A 133 -1.31 2.52 -11.38
N LEU A 134 -1.53 2.98 -12.61
CA LEU A 134 -2.83 3.46 -13.06
C LEU A 134 -3.51 2.35 -13.84
N PHE A 135 -4.79 2.15 -13.60
CA PHE A 135 -5.58 1.09 -14.19
C PHE A 135 -6.98 1.62 -14.53
N LYS A 136 -7.46 1.33 -15.73
CA LYS A 136 -8.84 1.62 -16.13
C LYS A 136 -9.66 0.34 -15.90
N TYR A 137 -10.54 0.36 -14.90
CA TYR A 137 -11.40 -0.79 -14.58
C TYR A 137 -12.58 -0.88 -15.54
#